data_AF-A0A2G3JBJ7-F1
#
_entry.id   AF-A0A2G3JBJ7-F1
#
_cell.length_a   1.000
_cell.length_b   1.000
_cell.length_c   1.000
_cell.angle_alpha   90.00
_cell.angle_beta   90.00
_cell.angle_gamma   90.00
#
_symmetry.space_group_name_H-M   'P 1'
#
loop_
_entity.id
_entity.type
_entity.pdbx_description
1 polymer ?
#
loop_
_entity_poly.entity_id
_entity_poly.type
_entity_poly.pdbx_seq_one_letter_code
_entity_poly.pdbx_strand_id
1 'polypeptide(L)'
;MRQRLNLILLGVNDIEKATAFYEALGWPKAASSHAGFVKFDLGGIVMAIQSREAFAKDANFATAEGSGFSGVALAYIARSPEEVPRILDKAARLGATITKPATKNAWGIAGYFRDSDGHLFEVIYEDGWVFDEFDDLVV
;
A
#
# COMPACT_ATOMS: atom_id res chain seq x y z
N MET A 1 7.05 -25.19 -4.27
CA MET A 1 6.38 -23.92 -4.59
C MET A 1 7.41 -22.95 -5.13
N ARG A 2 7.05 -22.01 -6.02
CA ARG A 2 7.97 -20.96 -6.49
C ARG A 2 7.97 -19.80 -5.47
N GLN A 3 9.10 -19.16 -5.27
CA GLN A 3 9.22 -17.95 -4.45
C GLN A 3 8.64 -16.75 -5.22
N ARG A 4 7.32 -16.57 -5.15
CA ARG A 4 6.59 -15.48 -5.84
C ARG A 4 5.41 -14.99 -5.02
N LEU A 5 5.29 -13.67 -4.90
CA LEU A 5 4.09 -12.98 -4.44
C LEU A 5 3.54 -12.21 -5.65
N ASN A 6 2.42 -12.65 -6.22
CA ASN A 6 1.86 -12.02 -7.43
C ASN A 6 0.76 -11.00 -7.11
N LEU A 7 0.11 -11.14 -5.95
CA LEU A 7 -1.02 -10.31 -5.58
C LEU A 7 -1.05 -10.07 -4.06
N ILE A 8 -1.37 -8.85 -3.68
CA ILE A 8 -1.71 -8.45 -2.31
C ILE A 8 -3.19 -8.05 -2.31
N LEU A 9 -3.99 -8.67 -1.44
CA LEU A 9 -5.41 -8.37 -1.31
C LEU A 9 -5.67 -7.55 -0.04
N LEU A 10 -6.24 -6.36 -0.20
CA LEU A 10 -6.64 -5.47 0.88
C LEU A 10 -8.16 -5.52 1.08
N GLY A 11 -8.58 -5.76 2.32
CA GLY A 11 -9.97 -5.72 2.72
C GLY A 11 -10.37 -4.31 3.15
N VAL A 12 -11.27 -3.67 2.40
CA VAL A 12 -11.75 -2.29 2.62
C VAL A 12 -13.23 -2.25 3.00
N ASN A 13 -13.65 -1.20 3.71
CA ASN A 13 -15.04 -0.99 4.12
C ASN A 13 -15.88 -0.40 2.97
N ASP A 14 -15.26 0.39 2.10
CA ASP A 14 -15.90 1.02 0.94
C ASP A 14 -14.96 0.95 -0.27
N ILE A 15 -15.33 0.13 -1.25
CA ILE A 15 -14.50 -0.13 -2.45
C ILE A 15 -14.37 1.13 -3.30
N GLU A 16 -15.42 1.92 -3.45
CA GLU A 16 -15.40 3.11 -4.30
C GLU A 16 -14.51 4.19 -3.68
N LYS A 17 -14.64 4.42 -2.37
CA LYS A 17 -13.80 5.36 -1.63
C LYS A 17 -12.33 4.96 -1.65
N ALA A 18 -12.04 3.68 -1.40
CA ALA A 18 -10.66 3.17 -1.47
C ALA A 18 -10.10 3.27 -2.89
N THR A 19 -10.89 2.93 -3.91
CA THR A 19 -10.48 3.08 -5.32
C THR A 19 -10.11 4.52 -5.63
N ALA A 20 -10.97 5.49 -5.27
CA ALA A 20 -10.75 6.91 -5.51
C ALA A 20 -9.48 7.43 -4.82
N PHE A 21 -9.18 6.94 -3.61
CA PHE A 21 -7.94 7.28 -2.90
C PHE A 21 -6.70 6.84 -3.68
N TYR A 22 -6.65 5.58 -4.14
CA TYR A 22 -5.51 5.07 -4.90
C TYR A 22 -5.38 5.70 -6.29
N GLU A 23 -6.50 5.96 -6.98
CA GLU A 23 -6.49 6.71 -8.24
C GLU A 23 -5.95 8.14 -8.04
N ALA A 24 -6.33 8.82 -6.96
CA ALA A 24 -5.81 10.15 -6.63
C ALA A 24 -4.33 10.14 -6.18
N LEU A 25 -3.84 9.02 -5.65
CA LEU A 25 -2.40 8.78 -5.46
C LEU A 25 -1.65 8.65 -6.80
N GLY A 26 -2.37 8.44 -7.90
CA GLY A 26 -1.83 8.28 -9.25
C GLY A 26 -1.74 6.83 -9.70
N TRP A 27 -2.41 5.90 -9.02
CA TRP A 27 -2.46 4.49 -9.38
C TRP A 27 -3.74 4.21 -10.16
N PRO A 28 -3.69 4.12 -11.50
CA PRO A 28 -4.90 3.86 -12.27
C PRO A 28 -5.38 2.43 -12.02
N LYS A 29 -6.68 2.25 -11.86
CA LYS A 29 -7.25 0.89 -11.80
C LYS A 29 -7.13 0.19 -13.14
N ALA A 30 -6.83 -1.11 -13.11
CA ALA A 30 -6.74 -1.93 -14.31
C ALA A 30 -8.11 -2.06 -14.99
N ALA A 31 -8.14 -2.08 -16.32
CA ALA A 31 -9.37 -2.25 -17.11
C ALA A 31 -10.13 -3.55 -16.82
N SER A 32 -9.43 -4.57 -16.31
CA SER A 32 -10.01 -5.86 -15.92
C SER A 32 -10.65 -5.85 -14.53
N SER A 33 -10.74 -4.69 -13.86
CA SER A 33 -11.42 -4.52 -12.57
C SER A 33 -12.94 -4.57 -12.70
N HIS A 34 -13.62 -4.97 -11.63
CA HIS A 34 -15.08 -4.91 -11.52
C HIS A 34 -15.50 -4.45 -10.12
N ALA A 35 -16.81 -4.18 -9.92
CA ALA A 35 -17.31 -3.51 -8.71
C ALA A 35 -16.91 -4.17 -7.38
N GLY A 36 -16.86 -5.51 -7.34
CA GLY A 36 -16.45 -6.26 -6.14
C GLY A 36 -14.95 -6.55 -6.00
N PHE A 37 -14.14 -6.24 -7.02
CA PHE A 37 -12.71 -6.55 -7.03
C PHE A 37 -11.97 -5.59 -7.97
N VAL A 38 -11.25 -4.63 -7.39
CA VAL A 38 -10.50 -3.61 -8.13
C VAL A 38 -9.01 -3.90 -8.04
N LYS A 39 -8.29 -3.73 -9.13
CA LYS A 39 -6.86 -4.08 -9.26
C LYS A 39 -6.04 -2.87 -9.66
N PHE A 40 -4.86 -2.75 -9.08
CA PHE A 40 -3.82 -1.79 -9.41
C PHE A 40 -2.56 -2.57 -9.79
N ASP A 41 -1.98 -2.23 -10.94
CA ASP A 41 -0.71 -2.79 -11.39
C ASP A 41 0.43 -2.00 -10.73
N LEU A 42 1.28 -2.69 -9.97
CA LEU A 42 2.41 -2.11 -9.26
C LEU A 42 3.76 -2.53 -9.84
N GLY A 43 3.82 -2.95 -11.11
CA GLY A 43 5.06 -3.39 -11.74
C GLY A 43 5.46 -4.78 -11.28
N GLY A 44 4.70 -5.80 -11.72
CA GLY A 44 5.00 -7.21 -11.41
C GLY A 44 4.25 -7.78 -10.20
N ILE A 45 3.63 -6.93 -9.37
CA ILE A 45 2.67 -7.32 -8.33
C ILE A 45 1.36 -6.59 -8.55
N VAL A 46 0.23 -7.28 -8.35
CA VAL A 46 -1.09 -6.64 -8.32
C VAL A 46 -1.46 -6.31 -6.88
N MET A 47 -1.82 -5.08 -6.61
CA MET A 47 -2.61 -4.78 -5.42
C MET A 47 -4.08 -4.83 -5.78
N ALA A 48 -4.83 -5.68 -5.11
CA ALA A 48 -6.27 -5.77 -5.26
C ALA A 48 -6.99 -5.31 -4.01
N ILE A 49 -8.19 -4.76 -4.19
CA ILE A 49 -9.10 -4.39 -3.10
C ILE A 49 -10.43 -5.11 -3.25
N GLN A 50 -10.97 -5.55 -2.13
CA GLN A 50 -12.27 -6.23 -1.99
C GLN A 50 -12.91 -5.80 -0.67
N SER A 51 -14.24 -5.96 -0.53
CA SER A 51 -14.87 -5.69 0.77
C SER A 51 -14.32 -6.62 1.85
N ARG A 52 -14.11 -6.09 3.07
CA ARG A 52 -13.64 -6.88 4.22
C ARG A 52 -14.51 -8.10 4.48
N GLU A 53 -15.82 -7.94 4.36
CA GLU A 53 -16.80 -9.01 4.59
C GLU A 53 -16.63 -10.16 3.60
N ALA A 54 -16.53 -9.84 2.30
CA ALA A 54 -16.37 -10.85 1.28
C ALA A 54 -15.00 -11.52 1.37
N PHE A 55 -13.95 -10.76 1.69
CA PHE A 55 -12.61 -11.32 1.88
C PHE A 55 -12.54 -12.24 3.11
N ALA A 56 -13.07 -11.82 4.25
CA ALA A 56 -13.10 -12.65 5.46
C ALA A 56 -13.89 -13.96 5.24
N LYS A 57 -15.04 -13.86 4.56
CA LYS A 57 -15.86 -15.04 4.21
C LYS A 57 -15.10 -16.00 3.30
N ASP A 58 -14.46 -15.50 2.25
CA ASP A 58 -13.66 -16.32 1.32
C ASP A 58 -12.47 -17.00 2.03
N ALA A 59 -11.83 -16.28 2.95
CA ALA A 59 -10.74 -16.77 3.77
C ALA A 59 -11.17 -17.64 4.98
N ASN A 60 -12.47 -17.96 5.13
CA ASN A 60 -13.04 -18.73 6.25
C ASN A 60 -12.80 -18.12 7.64
N PHE A 61 -12.76 -16.79 7.75
CA PHE A 61 -12.76 -16.10 9.03
C PHE A 61 -14.18 -15.92 9.56
N ALA A 62 -14.37 -16.07 10.87
CA ALA A 62 -15.67 -15.92 11.52
C ALA A 62 -16.16 -14.46 11.56
N THR A 63 -15.25 -13.49 11.46
CA THR A 63 -15.54 -12.06 11.46
C THR A 63 -14.59 -11.31 10.53
N ALA A 64 -15.07 -10.21 9.97
CA ALA A 64 -14.29 -9.28 9.15
C ALA A 64 -13.64 -8.15 9.99
N GLU A 65 -13.94 -8.11 11.29
CA GLU A 65 -13.42 -7.10 12.21
C GLU A 65 -11.92 -7.30 12.50
N GLY A 66 -11.22 -6.19 12.69
CA GLY A 66 -9.82 -6.15 13.10
C GLY A 66 -9.43 -4.72 13.45
N SER A 67 -8.60 -4.54 14.48
CA SER A 67 -8.18 -3.22 14.94
C SER A 67 -6.73 -3.21 15.42
N GLY A 68 -6.14 -2.01 15.48
CA GLY A 68 -4.75 -1.83 15.91
C GLY A 68 -3.72 -2.06 14.80
N PHE A 69 -2.50 -2.37 15.23
CA PHE A 69 -1.37 -2.64 14.34
C PHE A 69 -1.41 -4.10 13.86
N SER A 70 -1.46 -4.31 12.54
CA SER A 70 -1.57 -5.63 11.91
C SER A 70 -0.25 -6.41 11.84
N GLY A 71 0.88 -5.79 12.19
CA GLY A 71 2.20 -6.42 12.03
C GLY A 71 2.73 -6.42 10.59
N VAL A 72 2.05 -5.76 9.65
CA VAL A 72 2.40 -5.71 8.22
C VAL A 72 2.35 -4.28 7.71
N ALA A 73 3.33 -3.90 6.89
CA ALA A 73 3.33 -2.65 6.13
C ALA A 73 3.56 -2.94 4.63
N LEU A 74 2.98 -2.10 3.78
CA LEU A 74 3.29 -2.03 2.36
C LEU A 74 4.34 -0.94 2.14
N ALA A 75 5.56 -1.33 1.81
CA ALA A 75 6.68 -0.40 1.71
C ALA A 75 6.83 0.16 0.29
N TYR A 76 6.99 1.48 0.20
CA TYR A 76 7.45 2.18 -0.98
C TYR A 76 8.85 2.74 -0.70
N ILE A 77 9.83 2.24 -1.44
CA ILE A 77 11.20 2.75 -1.38
C ILE A 77 11.31 3.90 -2.38
N ALA A 78 11.46 5.11 -1.84
CA ALA A 78 11.62 6.34 -2.60
C ALA A 78 12.98 6.42 -3.29
N ARG A 79 13.08 7.27 -4.32
CA ARG A 79 14.33 7.49 -5.08
C ARG A 79 15.23 8.56 -4.47
N SER A 80 14.69 9.35 -3.55
CA SER A 80 15.42 10.41 -2.85
C SER A 80 14.90 10.61 -1.43
N PRO A 81 15.73 11.09 -0.50
CA PRO A 81 15.27 11.36 0.87
C PRO A 81 14.20 12.45 0.93
N GLU A 82 14.17 13.38 -0.02
CA GLU A 82 13.16 14.44 -0.12
C GLU A 82 11.80 13.94 -0.64
N GLU A 83 11.74 12.77 -1.28
CA GLU A 83 10.48 12.17 -1.72
C GLU A 83 9.65 11.67 -0.55
N VAL A 84 10.29 11.18 0.51
CA VAL A 84 9.59 10.63 1.69
C VAL A 84 8.59 11.63 2.28
N PRO A 85 8.98 12.85 2.68
CA PRO A 85 8.02 13.84 3.18
C PRO A 85 6.99 14.25 2.10
N ARG A 86 7.39 14.36 0.82
CA ARG A 86 6.47 14.74 -0.27
C ARG A 86 5.34 13.74 -0.47
N ILE A 87 5.64 12.44 -0.41
CA ILE A 87 4.65 11.38 -0.56
C ILE A 87 3.73 11.33 0.66
N LEU A 88 4.29 11.46 1.87
CA LEU A 88 3.49 11.52 3.10
C LEU A 88 2.54 12.72 3.08
N ASP A 89 3.00 13.90 2.68
CA ASP A 89 2.16 15.09 2.55
C ASP A 89 1.05 14.91 1.51
N LYS A 90 1.36 14.28 0.37
CA LYS A 90 0.36 13.94 -0.65
C LYS A 90 -0.71 12.99 -0.07
N ALA A 91 -0.30 11.93 0.60
CA ALA A 91 -1.22 10.96 1.20
C ALA A 91 -2.11 11.63 2.27
N ALA A 92 -1.53 12.49 3.13
CA ALA A 92 -2.27 13.23 4.14
C ALA A 92 -3.36 14.14 3.52
N ARG A 93 -3.04 14.85 2.43
CA ARG A 93 -4.01 15.68 1.69
C ARG A 93 -5.15 14.89 1.08
N LEU A 94 -4.94 13.60 0.82
CA LEU A 94 -5.96 12.67 0.32
C LEU A 94 -6.74 11.98 1.45
N GLY A 95 -6.49 12.34 2.71
CA GLY A 95 -7.22 11.81 3.87
C GLY A 95 -6.56 10.61 4.55
N ALA A 96 -5.32 10.25 4.18
CA ALA A 96 -4.55 9.27 4.95
C ALA A 96 -4.17 9.82 6.32
N THR A 97 -4.04 8.93 7.31
CA THR A 97 -3.57 9.27 8.65
C THR A 97 -2.06 9.05 8.74
N ILE A 98 -1.28 10.10 8.97
CA ILE A 98 0.16 9.97 9.23
C ILE A 98 0.37 9.40 10.63
N THR A 99 0.91 8.18 10.72
CA THR A 99 1.19 7.50 11.99
C THR A 99 2.61 7.77 12.48
N LYS A 100 3.53 8.07 11.55
CA LYS A 100 4.88 8.53 11.85
C LYS A 100 5.30 9.54 10.77
N PRO A 101 5.61 10.79 11.12
CA PRO A 101 6.12 11.76 10.15
C PRO A 101 7.48 11.33 9.60
N ALA A 102 7.90 11.92 8.47
CA ALA A 102 9.21 11.68 7.90
C ALA A 102 10.31 11.93 8.95
N THR A 103 10.98 10.85 9.38
CA THR A 103 11.96 10.88 10.45
C THR A 103 13.27 10.31 9.95
N LYS A 104 14.35 11.08 10.10
CA LYS A 104 15.71 10.61 9.79
C LYS A 104 16.22 9.68 10.90
N ASN A 105 16.95 8.63 10.52
CA ASN A 105 17.70 7.77 11.42
C ASN A 105 19.13 7.56 10.88
N ALA A 106 19.89 6.63 11.47
CA ALA A 106 21.28 6.37 11.08
C ALA A 106 21.45 5.79 9.66
N TRP A 107 20.38 5.26 9.08
CA TRP A 107 20.40 4.52 7.81
C TRP A 107 19.70 5.26 6.66
N GLY A 108 18.78 6.16 6.99
CA GLY A 108 18.01 6.88 6.00
C GLY A 108 16.89 7.73 6.59
N ILE A 109 15.78 7.82 5.89
CA ILE A 109 14.57 8.54 6.29
C ILE A 109 13.34 7.70 6.00
N ALA A 110 12.44 7.60 6.97
CA ALA A 110 11.20 6.86 6.81
C ALA A 110 10.04 7.52 7.54
N GLY A 111 8.84 7.33 7.03
CA GLY A 111 7.59 7.67 7.69
C GLY A 111 6.48 6.71 7.27
N TYR A 112 5.33 6.82 7.92
CA TYR A 112 4.24 5.89 7.74
C TYR A 112 2.91 6.63 7.68
N PHE A 113 2.02 6.12 6.83
CA PHE A 113 0.63 6.52 6.81
C PHE A 113 -0.29 5.30 6.80
N ARG A 114 -1.52 5.50 7.26
CA ARG A 114 -2.61 4.55 7.10
C ARG A 114 -3.61 5.12 6.12
N ASP A 115 -4.07 4.31 5.17
CA ASP A 115 -5.21 4.67 4.34
C ASP A 115 -6.51 4.71 5.16
N SER A 116 -7.65 4.98 4.51
CA SER A 116 -8.95 5.09 5.18
C SER A 116 -9.40 3.82 5.91
N ASP A 117 -8.87 2.66 5.52
CA ASP A 117 -9.23 1.34 6.03
C ASP A 117 -8.17 0.78 6.98
N GLY A 118 -7.14 1.58 7.23
CA GLY A 118 -6.13 1.32 8.24
C GLY A 118 -4.95 0.50 7.74
N HIS A 119 -4.84 0.24 6.43
CA HIS A 119 -3.70 -0.43 5.83
C HIS A 119 -2.46 0.45 5.95
N LEU A 120 -1.40 -0.10 6.56
CA LEU A 120 -0.19 0.65 6.86
C LEU A 120 0.73 0.66 5.64
N PHE A 121 1.12 1.85 5.21
CA PHE A 121 2.15 2.07 4.21
C PHE A 121 3.39 2.67 4.87
N GLU A 122 4.54 2.15 4.49
CA GLU A 122 5.85 2.74 4.79
C GLU A 122 6.35 3.48 3.57
N VAL A 123 6.86 4.70 3.76
CA VAL A 123 7.61 5.43 2.74
C VAL A 123 9.01 5.59 3.28
N ILE A 124 9.99 4.99 2.60
CA ILE A 124 11.38 4.90 3.07
C ILE A 124 12.34 5.30 1.98
N TYR A 125 13.41 5.98 2.35
CA TYR A 125 14.63 6.10 1.56
C TYR A 125 15.79 5.64 2.45
N GLU A 126 16.54 4.66 2.00
CA GLU A 126 17.72 4.12 2.66
C GLU A 126 18.72 3.71 1.58
N ASP A 127 19.99 4.02 1.81
CA ASP A 127 21.06 3.62 0.90
C ASP A 127 21.29 2.11 1.05
N GLY A 128 21.30 1.38 -0.07
CA GLY A 128 21.52 -0.07 -0.08
C GLY A 128 20.47 -0.88 -0.82
N TRP A 129 19.30 -0.28 -1.10
CA TRP A 129 18.32 -0.93 -1.97
C TRP A 129 18.74 -0.82 -3.45
N VAL A 130 18.85 -1.93 -4.18
CA VAL A 130 19.15 -1.93 -5.63
C VAL A 130 17.93 -2.36 -6.44
N PHE A 131 17.68 -1.60 -7.49
CA PHE A 131 16.64 -1.86 -8.46
C PHE A 131 17.29 -2.25 -9.79
N ASP A 132 16.65 -3.13 -10.53
CA ASP A 132 17.06 -3.41 -11.90
C ASP A 132 16.55 -2.34 -12.89
N GLU A 133 16.77 -2.58 -14.18
CA GLU A 133 16.37 -1.67 -15.26
C GLU A 133 14.85 -1.52 -15.43
N PHE A 134 14.06 -2.44 -14.85
CA PHE A 134 12.60 -2.42 -14.88
C PHE A 134 11.98 -1.81 -13.62
N ASP A 135 12.81 -1.31 -12.70
CA ASP A 135 12.43 -0.85 -11.37
C ASP A 135 11.95 -1.96 -10.43
N ASP A 136 12.36 -3.21 -10.69
CA ASP A 136 12.12 -4.30 -9.76
C ASP A 136 13.18 -4.30 -8.67
N LEU A 137 12.76 -4.52 -7.41
CA LEU A 137 13.68 -4.66 -6.28
C LEU A 137 14.41 -6.01 -6.35
N VAL A 138 15.76 -5.99 -6.33
CA VAL A 138 16.59 -7.20 -6.56
C VAL A 138 17.55 -7.54 -5.40
N VAL A 139 17.34 -6.93 -4.24
CA VAL A 139 18.32 -6.87 -3.13
C VAL A 139 17.83 -7.33 -1.78
#